data_AF-A0A9E2I5X5-F1
#
_entry.id   AF-A0A9E2I5X5-F1
#
_cell.length_a   1.000
_cell.length_b   1.000
_cell.length_c   1.000
_cell.angle_alpha   90.00
_cell.angle_beta   90.00
_cell.angle_gamma   90.00
#
_symmetry.space_group_name_H-M   'P 1'
#
loop_
_entity.id
_entity.type
_entity.pdbx_description
1 polymer ?
#
loop_
_entity_poly.entity_id
_entity_poly.type
_entity_poly.pdbx_seq_one_letter_code
_entity_poly.pdbx_strand_id
1 'polypeptide(L)'
;MSNKIDLLAQIKARLAQAPMLVLVIAIVFIVSVGLACNAPVDESLARTQVASNVQATVLAQQAEQSQQLTQAAQAVQPAESNQQSAEDAKATLAALEAQMTLAAQQAAEQAQAAAQTHTPTTTTQPPASTQAPPSTLAPPPTQSGVNDVDFDTWMRSASILLYEDMSGDFSVSRFIKPALDGMSLQYVDVKDALGHYKTQMLSGGPGGQGWDLIISGKELRTSVQGEFYVYLNDALNQGSSVIIEEWDMDSIASGKISTILSRCGVKFQADWIDETLDEQLLFPINGSLPVHHFPNEGISLTNPSGYWMWTDLGDLMSLRPGSDAQMLWGARTNATDSYATAASCLDGRLIIQTYSSHSYGQDRIVLMWQNYIYNTLKARYEYLAAH
;
A
#
# COMPACT_ATOMS: atom_id res chain seq x y z
N MET A 1 -46.21 34.42 40.98
CA MET A 1 -46.85 34.89 39.72
C MET A 1 -46.01 35.99 39.02
N SER A 2 -44.68 35.87 38.98
CA SER A 2 -43.79 36.95 38.45
C SER A 2 -42.82 36.51 37.34
N ASN A 3 -43.01 35.34 36.72
CA ASN A 3 -42.12 34.85 35.63
C ASN A 3 -42.81 34.68 34.28
N LYS A 4 -44.12 34.97 34.16
CA LYS A 4 -44.85 34.83 32.88
C LYS A 4 -44.92 36.13 32.06
N ILE A 5 -44.63 37.28 32.67
CA ILE A 5 -44.72 38.59 32.00
C ILE A 5 -43.45 38.88 31.18
N ASP A 6 -42.30 38.33 31.55
CA ASP A 6 -41.02 38.62 30.90
C ASP A 6 -40.82 37.87 29.57
N LEU A 7 -41.39 36.66 29.44
CA LEU A 7 -41.29 35.85 28.23
C LEU A 7 -42.09 36.45 27.04
N LEU A 8 -43.21 37.11 27.33
CA LEU A 8 -44.05 37.75 26.31
C LEU A 8 -43.43 39.06 25.77
N ALA A 9 -42.62 39.75 26.57
CA ALA A 9 -41.87 40.92 26.12
C ALA A 9 -40.69 40.55 25.21
N GLN A 10 -39.97 39.46 25.52
CA GLN A 10 -38.85 39.00 24.71
C GLN A 10 -39.27 38.43 23.35
N ILE A 11 -40.45 37.80 23.25
CA ILE A 11 -40.99 37.28 21.98
C ILE A 11 -41.40 38.43 21.04
N LYS A 12 -42.00 39.51 21.56
CA LYS A 12 -42.38 40.68 20.75
C LYS A 12 -41.17 41.42 20.15
N ALA A 13 -40.03 41.46 20.85
CA ALA A 13 -38.82 42.10 20.33
C ALA A 13 -38.18 41.33 19.16
N ARG A 14 -38.29 40.00 19.13
CA ARG A 14 -37.73 39.18 18.03
C ARG A 14 -38.59 39.15 16.77
N LEU A 15 -39.90 39.39 16.88
CA LEU A 15 -40.81 39.45 15.73
C LEU A 15 -40.71 40.74 14.90
N ALA A 16 -40.06 41.80 15.42
CA ALA A 16 -39.87 43.05 14.69
C ALA A 16 -38.65 43.06 13.74
N GLN A 17 -37.74 42.06 13.83
CA GLN A 17 -36.54 41.95 12.99
C GLN A 17 -36.64 40.92 11.86
N ALA A 18 -37.75 40.17 11.79
CA ALA A 18 -37.98 39.15 10.78
C ALA A 18 -38.11 39.64 9.32
N PRO A 19 -38.62 40.86 8.98
CA PRO A 19 -38.86 41.20 7.57
C PRO A 19 -37.57 41.55 6.79
N MET A 20 -36.48 41.92 7.47
CA MET A 20 -35.23 42.30 6.79
C MET A 20 -34.40 41.06 6.39
N LEU A 21 -34.43 40.00 7.19
CA LEU A 21 -33.70 38.76 6.91
C LEU A 21 -34.30 37.98 5.72
N VAL A 22 -35.64 37.96 5.61
CA VAL A 22 -36.34 37.29 4.51
C VAL A 22 -36.10 38.03 3.18
N LEU A 23 -36.00 39.36 3.20
CA LEU A 23 -35.68 40.16 2.01
C LEU A 23 -34.25 39.94 1.52
N VAL A 24 -33.28 39.83 2.44
CA VAL A 24 -31.87 39.55 2.09
C VAL A 24 -31.71 38.15 1.50
N ILE A 25 -32.39 37.14 2.06
CA ILE A 25 -32.37 35.77 1.50
C ILE A 25 -33.00 35.74 0.10
N ALA A 26 -34.12 36.46 -0.12
CA ALA A 26 -34.75 36.52 -1.43
C ALA A 26 -33.88 37.21 -2.50
N ILE A 27 -33.17 38.29 -2.13
CA ILE A 27 -32.27 38.99 -3.06
C ILE A 27 -31.04 38.14 -3.39
N VAL A 28 -30.46 37.44 -2.41
CA VAL A 28 -29.34 36.51 -2.65
C VAL A 28 -29.78 35.37 -3.58
N PHE A 29 -30.99 34.82 -3.38
CA PHE A 29 -31.51 33.74 -4.23
C PHE A 29 -31.73 34.19 -5.68
N ILE A 30 -32.26 35.41 -5.91
CA ILE A 30 -32.51 35.95 -7.25
C ILE A 30 -31.18 36.27 -7.98
N VAL A 31 -30.15 36.74 -7.27
CA VAL A 31 -28.83 36.98 -7.87
C VAL A 31 -28.10 35.67 -8.20
N SER A 32 -28.26 34.61 -7.40
CA SER A 32 -27.66 33.30 -7.70
C SER A 32 -28.29 32.58 -8.90
N VAL A 33 -29.59 32.78 -9.18
CA VAL A 33 -30.26 32.12 -10.32
C VAL A 33 -29.96 32.85 -11.65
N GLY A 34 -29.67 34.15 -11.63
CA GLY A 34 -29.34 34.93 -12.83
C GLY A 34 -27.97 34.64 -13.45
N LEU A 35 -27.03 34.10 -12.69
CA LEU A 35 -25.66 33.79 -13.14
C LEU A 35 -25.50 32.39 -13.76
N ALA A 36 -26.55 31.54 -13.71
CA ALA A 36 -26.47 30.15 -14.15
C ALA A 36 -26.78 29.91 -15.65
N CYS A 37 -27.18 30.95 -16.41
CA CYS A 37 -27.65 30.77 -17.79
C CYS A 37 -26.68 31.20 -18.91
N ASN A 38 -25.43 31.58 -18.60
CA ASN A 38 -24.43 31.98 -19.62
C ASN A 38 -23.04 31.36 -19.41
N ALA A 39 -22.96 30.15 -18.84
CA ALA A 39 -21.70 29.41 -18.81
C ALA A 39 -21.44 28.78 -20.19
N PRO A 40 -20.25 28.97 -20.79
CA PRO A 40 -19.87 28.24 -21.99
C PRO A 40 -19.87 26.73 -21.69
N VAL A 41 -20.37 25.93 -22.64
CA VAL A 41 -20.40 24.47 -22.55
C VAL A 41 -18.97 23.96 -22.38
N ASP A 42 -18.65 23.52 -21.17
CA ASP A 42 -17.31 23.08 -20.78
C ASP A 42 -17.11 21.62 -21.22
N GLU A 43 -16.14 21.42 -22.10
CA GLU A 43 -15.69 20.12 -22.61
C GLU A 43 -15.18 19.20 -21.48
N SER A 44 -14.89 19.78 -20.30
CA SER A 44 -14.51 19.05 -19.07
C SER A 44 -15.64 18.16 -18.54
N LEU A 45 -16.91 18.53 -18.73
CA LEU A 45 -18.05 17.75 -18.26
C LEU A 45 -18.21 16.48 -19.10
N ALA A 46 -17.97 16.58 -20.42
CA ALA A 46 -18.00 15.43 -21.31
C ALA A 46 -16.86 14.44 -21.00
N ARG A 47 -15.65 14.93 -20.68
CA ARG A 47 -14.53 14.08 -20.23
C ARG A 47 -14.81 13.42 -18.88
N THR A 48 -15.43 14.14 -17.95
CA THR A 48 -15.80 13.61 -16.63
C THR A 48 -16.90 12.56 -16.75
N GLN A 49 -17.88 12.76 -17.64
CA GLN A 49 -18.94 11.79 -17.90
C GLN A 49 -18.40 10.52 -18.55
N VAL A 50 -17.48 10.63 -19.51
CA VAL A 50 -16.85 9.46 -20.14
C VAL A 50 -16.00 8.69 -19.12
N ALA A 51 -15.20 9.37 -18.30
CA ALA A 51 -14.43 8.72 -17.23
C ALA A 51 -15.33 8.02 -16.20
N SER A 52 -16.43 8.66 -15.80
CA SER A 52 -17.42 8.06 -14.88
C SER A 52 -18.11 6.84 -15.48
N ASN A 53 -18.44 6.88 -16.77
CA ASN A 53 -19.08 5.76 -17.45
C ASN A 53 -18.11 4.57 -17.61
N VAL A 54 -16.84 4.83 -17.90
CA VAL A 54 -15.79 3.80 -17.95
C VAL A 54 -15.60 3.16 -16.57
N GLN A 55 -15.55 3.97 -15.51
CA GLN A 55 -15.41 3.47 -14.14
C GLN A 55 -16.63 2.64 -13.70
N ALA A 56 -17.85 3.04 -14.08
CA ALA A 56 -19.06 2.28 -13.83
C ALA A 56 -19.08 0.94 -14.59
N THR A 57 -18.58 0.90 -15.83
CA THR A 57 -18.46 -0.34 -16.61
C THR A 57 -17.43 -1.30 -16.00
N VAL A 58 -16.27 -0.81 -15.56
CA VAL A 58 -15.24 -1.64 -14.90
C VAL A 58 -15.79 -2.24 -13.60
N LEU A 59 -16.53 -1.44 -12.82
CA LEU A 59 -17.13 -1.91 -11.57
C LEU A 59 -18.24 -2.95 -11.81
N ALA A 60 -19.05 -2.78 -12.86
CA ALA A 60 -20.05 -3.77 -13.27
C ALA A 60 -19.40 -5.08 -13.73
N GLN A 61 -18.28 -5.00 -14.46
CA GLN A 61 -17.55 -6.17 -14.94
C GLN A 61 -16.87 -6.92 -13.78
N GLN A 62 -16.36 -6.21 -12.77
CA GLN A 62 -15.88 -6.82 -11.51
C GLN A 62 -16.99 -7.47 -10.68
N ALA A 63 -18.19 -6.88 -10.67
CA ALA A 63 -19.36 -7.46 -10.00
C ALA A 63 -19.83 -8.76 -10.67
N GLU A 64 -19.79 -8.84 -12.01
CA GLU A 64 -20.09 -10.08 -12.73
C GLU A 64 -19.01 -11.15 -12.50
N GLN A 65 -17.73 -10.75 -12.43
CA GLN A 65 -16.61 -11.67 -12.20
C GLN A 65 -16.61 -12.27 -10.78
N SER A 66 -16.97 -11.47 -9.77
CA SER A 66 -17.14 -11.95 -8.38
C SER A 66 -18.34 -12.89 -8.22
N GLN A 67 -19.42 -12.68 -8.97
CA GLN A 67 -20.53 -13.63 -9.04
C GLN A 67 -20.12 -14.96 -9.69
N GLN A 68 -19.29 -14.93 -10.75
CA GLN A 68 -18.78 -16.16 -11.38
C GLN A 68 -17.82 -16.92 -10.46
N LEU A 69 -16.95 -16.23 -9.71
CA LEU A 69 -16.08 -16.86 -8.71
C LEU A 69 -16.88 -17.55 -7.59
N THR A 70 -17.98 -16.93 -7.16
CA THR A 70 -18.86 -17.50 -6.14
C THR A 70 -19.61 -18.74 -6.65
N GLN A 71 -20.07 -18.75 -7.90
CA GLN A 71 -20.70 -19.92 -8.52
C GLN A 71 -19.70 -21.06 -8.78
N ALA A 72 -18.47 -20.74 -9.16
CA ALA A 72 -17.40 -21.74 -9.34
C ALA A 72 -16.99 -22.38 -8.01
N ALA A 73 -16.92 -21.61 -6.92
CA ALA A 73 -16.64 -22.13 -5.58
C ALA A 73 -17.77 -23.02 -5.05
N GLN A 74 -19.03 -22.73 -5.38
CA GLN A 74 -20.19 -23.55 -4.98
C GLN A 74 -20.32 -24.86 -5.77
N ALA A 75 -19.69 -24.98 -6.94
CA ALA A 75 -19.65 -26.23 -7.70
C ALA A 75 -18.65 -27.26 -7.13
N VAL A 76 -17.82 -26.87 -6.17
CA VAL A 76 -16.83 -27.73 -5.51
C VAL A 76 -17.30 -28.05 -4.09
N GLN A 77 -18.37 -28.84 -3.96
CA GLN A 77 -18.58 -29.64 -2.76
C GLN A 77 -17.95 -31.03 -2.92
N PRO A 78 -17.47 -31.65 -1.81
CA PRO A 78 -16.62 -32.82 -1.89
C PRO A 78 -17.46 -34.06 -2.18
N ALA A 79 -17.44 -34.53 -3.42
CA ALA A 79 -17.66 -35.94 -3.71
C ALA A 79 -16.31 -36.64 -3.58
N GLU A 80 -16.12 -37.39 -2.49
CA GLU A 80 -15.01 -38.31 -2.32
C GLU A 80 -14.91 -39.25 -3.53
N SER A 81 -13.67 -39.55 -3.95
CA SER A 81 -13.27 -40.45 -5.03
C SER A 81 -13.40 -39.91 -6.46
N ASN A 82 -12.33 -39.28 -6.97
CA ASN A 82 -11.67 -39.67 -8.25
C ASN A 82 -10.44 -38.79 -8.56
N GLN A 83 -9.33 -39.40 -9.00
CA GLN A 83 -8.13 -38.69 -9.51
C GLN A 83 -8.44 -37.74 -10.69
N GLN A 84 -9.58 -37.93 -11.36
CA GLN A 84 -10.12 -37.06 -12.41
C GLN A 84 -10.33 -35.61 -11.92
N SER A 85 -10.74 -35.41 -10.66
CA SER A 85 -11.11 -34.09 -10.12
C SER A 85 -9.91 -33.15 -9.93
N ALA A 86 -8.70 -33.70 -9.77
CA ALA A 86 -7.48 -32.90 -9.64
C ALA A 86 -7.00 -32.36 -11.01
N GLU A 87 -7.18 -33.13 -12.09
CA GLU A 87 -6.88 -32.67 -13.45
C GLU A 87 -7.91 -31.64 -13.93
N ASP A 88 -9.18 -31.81 -13.59
CA ASP A 88 -10.24 -30.85 -13.92
C ASP A 88 -10.05 -29.52 -13.17
N ALA A 89 -9.60 -29.56 -11.91
CA ALA A 89 -9.23 -28.35 -11.15
C ALA A 89 -8.03 -27.63 -11.77
N LYS A 90 -7.02 -28.36 -12.25
CA LYS A 90 -5.85 -27.80 -12.93
C LYS A 90 -6.19 -27.21 -14.29
N ALA A 91 -7.08 -27.86 -15.05
CA ALA A 91 -7.60 -27.34 -16.31
C ALA A 91 -8.43 -26.07 -16.10
N THR A 92 -9.23 -26.02 -15.03
CA THR A 92 -10.02 -24.84 -14.66
C THR A 92 -9.11 -23.67 -14.25
N LEU A 93 -8.04 -23.93 -13.48
CA LEU A 93 -7.06 -22.91 -13.11
C LEU A 93 -6.33 -22.34 -14.35
N ALA A 94 -5.91 -23.22 -15.27
CA ALA A 94 -5.25 -22.80 -16.52
C ALA A 94 -6.20 -22.00 -17.44
N ALA A 95 -7.48 -22.37 -17.49
CA ALA A 95 -8.49 -21.61 -18.23
C ALA A 95 -8.71 -20.22 -17.61
N LEU A 96 -8.69 -20.12 -16.27
CA LEU A 96 -8.82 -18.86 -15.55
C LEU A 96 -7.60 -17.94 -15.77
N GLU A 97 -6.38 -18.48 -15.74
CA GLU A 97 -5.15 -17.75 -16.04
C GLU A 97 -5.13 -17.23 -17.49
N ALA A 98 -5.59 -18.04 -18.45
CA ALA A 98 -5.73 -17.62 -19.85
C ALA A 98 -6.75 -16.49 -20.00
N GLN A 99 -7.85 -16.54 -19.27
CA GLN A 99 -8.89 -15.51 -19.30
C GLN A 99 -8.42 -14.19 -18.67
N MET A 100 -7.68 -14.25 -17.57
CA MET A 100 -7.04 -13.07 -16.97
C MET A 100 -6.00 -12.44 -17.91
N THR A 101 -5.22 -13.27 -18.61
CA THR A 101 -4.24 -12.78 -19.60
C THR A 101 -4.92 -12.08 -20.76
N LEU A 102 -6.03 -12.63 -21.26
CA LEU A 102 -6.81 -12.03 -22.34
C LEU A 102 -7.45 -10.69 -21.91
N ALA A 103 -7.97 -10.62 -20.69
CA ALA A 103 -8.53 -9.38 -20.14
C ALA A 103 -7.47 -8.29 -19.98
N ALA A 104 -6.25 -8.65 -19.53
CA ALA A 104 -5.13 -7.73 -19.44
C ALA A 104 -4.68 -7.21 -20.82
N GLN A 105 -4.68 -8.07 -21.85
CA GLN A 105 -4.40 -7.66 -23.23
C GLN A 105 -5.46 -6.72 -23.79
N GLN A 106 -6.75 -7.01 -23.57
CA GLN A 106 -7.85 -6.13 -24.01
C GLN A 106 -7.81 -4.76 -23.31
N ALA A 107 -7.47 -4.72 -22.02
CA ALA A 107 -7.28 -3.46 -21.30
C ALA A 107 -6.10 -2.64 -21.85
N ALA A 108 -5.00 -3.31 -22.22
CA ALA A 108 -3.84 -2.66 -22.86
C ALA A 108 -4.18 -2.11 -24.26
N GLU A 109 -4.95 -2.85 -25.06
CA GLU A 109 -5.43 -2.40 -26.38
C GLU A 109 -6.40 -1.22 -26.28
N GLN A 110 -7.32 -1.23 -25.31
CA GLN A 110 -8.22 -0.10 -25.05
C GLN A 110 -7.48 1.16 -24.57
N ALA A 111 -6.44 1.00 -23.76
CA ALA A 111 -5.57 2.11 -23.35
C ALA A 111 -4.77 2.70 -24.53
N GLN A 112 -4.35 1.87 -25.50
CA GLN A 112 -3.70 2.34 -26.72
C GLN A 112 -4.66 2.99 -27.71
N ALA A 113 -5.90 2.49 -27.83
CA ALA A 113 -6.93 3.08 -28.69
C ALA A 113 -7.37 4.47 -28.21
N ALA A 114 -7.40 4.70 -26.89
CA ALA A 114 -7.71 6.01 -26.31
C ALA A 114 -6.66 7.10 -26.61
N ALA A 115 -5.42 6.70 -26.97
CA ALA A 115 -4.33 7.63 -27.27
C ALA A 115 -4.30 8.11 -28.74
N GLN A 116 -5.11 7.56 -29.65
CA GLN A 116 -5.03 7.83 -31.09
C GLN A 116 -6.04 8.84 -31.65
N THR A 117 -6.91 9.43 -30.82
CA THR A 117 -7.93 10.40 -31.28
C THR A 117 -7.59 11.84 -30.90
N HIS A 118 -6.51 12.38 -31.46
CA HIS A 118 -6.29 13.84 -31.49
C HIS A 118 -5.75 14.29 -32.85
N THR A 119 -6.66 14.79 -33.70
CA THR A 119 -6.35 15.60 -34.90
C THR A 119 -5.99 17.04 -34.45
N PRO A 120 -4.91 17.66 -34.94
CA PRO A 120 -4.55 19.01 -34.51
C PRO A 120 -5.30 20.07 -35.33
N THR A 121 -6.06 20.94 -34.65
CA THR A 121 -6.66 22.13 -35.24
C THR A 121 -5.66 23.29 -35.18
N THR A 122 -5.39 23.87 -36.35
CA THR A 122 -4.52 25.02 -36.59
C THR A 122 -4.96 26.25 -35.79
N THR A 123 -4.07 26.82 -34.98
CA THR A 123 -4.23 28.20 -34.49
C THR A 123 -2.88 28.93 -34.49
N THR A 124 -2.98 30.21 -34.80
CA THR A 124 -1.95 31.18 -35.18
C THR A 124 -0.89 31.47 -34.11
N GLN A 125 0.35 31.61 -34.59
CA GLN A 125 1.59 31.93 -33.89
C GLN A 125 1.63 33.34 -33.26
N PRO A 126 2.21 33.49 -32.05
CA PRO A 126 3.17 34.57 -31.75
C PRO A 126 4.53 34.04 -31.22
N PRO A 127 5.57 34.89 -31.06
CA PRO A 127 6.94 34.59 -31.49
C PRO A 127 7.78 33.75 -30.54
N ALA A 128 8.85 33.21 -31.14
CA ALA A 128 9.82 32.28 -30.60
C ALA A 128 10.44 32.71 -29.25
N SER A 129 10.30 31.85 -28.24
CA SER A 129 11.26 31.74 -27.16
C SER A 129 12.29 30.67 -27.51
N THR A 130 13.55 31.02 -27.25
CA THR A 130 14.75 30.24 -27.53
C THR A 130 14.65 28.84 -26.91
N GLN A 131 14.84 27.80 -27.73
CA GLN A 131 14.93 26.41 -27.30
C GLN A 131 15.98 26.27 -26.19
N ALA A 132 15.56 25.80 -25.01
CA ALA A 132 16.47 25.14 -24.09
C ALA A 132 16.95 23.83 -24.76
N PRO A 133 18.24 23.44 -24.62
CA PRO A 133 18.76 22.22 -25.22
C PRO A 133 17.99 21.00 -24.71
N PRO A 134 17.90 19.91 -25.50
CA PRO A 134 17.32 18.65 -25.03
C PRO A 134 18.03 18.20 -23.75
N SER A 135 17.26 17.95 -22.69
CA SER A 135 17.75 17.27 -21.49
C SER A 135 18.38 15.97 -21.92
N THR A 136 19.71 15.95 -21.89
CA THR A 136 20.49 14.74 -21.98
C THR A 136 20.16 13.98 -20.71
N LEU A 137 19.65 12.75 -20.83
CA LEU A 137 19.55 11.83 -19.71
C LEU A 137 20.94 11.80 -19.06
N ALA A 138 21.05 12.33 -17.84
CA ALA A 138 22.26 12.18 -17.06
C ALA A 138 22.53 10.67 -16.96
N PRO A 139 23.80 10.23 -17.11
CA PRO A 139 24.17 8.88 -16.73
C PRO A 139 23.66 8.62 -15.30
N PRO A 140 23.25 7.39 -14.95
CA PRO A 140 23.00 7.05 -13.56
C PRO A 140 24.22 7.50 -12.74
N PRO A 141 24.02 8.20 -11.60
CA PRO A 141 25.14 8.67 -10.80
C PRO A 141 25.99 7.47 -10.43
N THR A 142 27.28 7.52 -10.80
CA THR A 142 28.28 6.57 -10.30
C THR A 142 28.34 6.77 -8.79
N GLN A 143 27.72 5.86 -8.04
CA GLN A 143 27.86 5.85 -6.59
C GLN A 143 29.34 5.59 -6.28
N SER A 144 29.99 6.60 -5.73
CA SER A 144 31.37 6.48 -5.29
C SER A 144 31.39 5.70 -3.98
N GLY A 145 31.68 4.40 -4.06
CA GLY A 145 32.48 3.68 -3.08
C GLY A 145 31.79 3.16 -1.82
N VAL A 146 30.74 2.34 -1.94
CA VAL A 146 30.45 1.36 -0.86
C VAL A 146 31.63 0.38 -0.68
N ASN A 147 32.42 0.19 -1.73
CA ASN A 147 33.56 -0.73 -1.79
C ASN A 147 34.73 -0.41 -0.82
N ASP A 148 34.77 0.79 -0.23
CA ASP A 148 35.87 1.23 0.65
C ASP A 148 35.47 1.31 2.15
N VAL A 149 34.20 1.08 2.49
CA VAL A 149 33.69 1.17 3.88
C VAL A 149 33.05 -0.16 4.25
N ASP A 150 33.38 -0.71 5.42
CA ASP A 150 32.74 -1.94 5.90
C ASP A 150 31.24 -1.74 6.17
N PHE A 151 30.47 -2.83 6.14
CA PHE A 151 29.02 -2.79 6.29
C PHE A 151 28.56 -2.10 7.58
N ASP A 152 29.17 -2.39 8.73
CA ASP A 152 28.73 -1.84 10.02
C ASP A 152 28.93 -0.31 10.06
N THR A 153 30.04 0.16 9.51
CA THR A 153 30.30 1.60 9.38
C THR A 153 29.33 2.26 8.41
N TRP A 154 29.09 1.65 7.25
CA TRP A 154 28.13 2.16 6.26
C TRP A 154 26.71 2.23 6.83
N MET A 155 26.26 1.16 7.49
CA MET A 155 24.91 1.02 8.06
C MET A 155 24.59 2.16 9.04
N ARG A 156 25.56 2.59 9.86
CA ARG A 156 25.38 3.71 10.80
C ARG A 156 25.11 5.06 10.13
N SER A 157 25.52 5.20 8.87
CA SER A 157 25.30 6.39 8.05
C SER A 157 24.16 6.22 7.04
N ALA A 158 23.50 5.05 7.01
CA ALA A 158 22.44 4.76 6.07
C ALA A 158 21.28 5.76 6.20
N SER A 159 20.75 6.18 5.07
CA SER A 159 19.59 7.06 4.99
C SER A 159 18.32 6.22 5.10
N ILE A 160 17.62 6.33 6.23
CA ILE A 160 16.42 5.55 6.52
C ILE A 160 15.19 6.46 6.62
N LEU A 161 14.10 6.09 5.93
CA LEU A 161 12.79 6.75 6.03
C LEU A 161 11.81 5.83 6.77
N LEU A 162 11.16 6.35 7.82
CA LEU A 162 10.17 5.61 8.59
C LEU A 162 8.80 6.29 8.52
N TYR A 163 7.83 5.56 7.97
CA TYR A 163 6.40 5.78 8.19
C TYR A 163 5.85 4.68 9.08
N GLU A 164 5.08 5.05 10.11
CA GLU A 164 4.43 4.12 11.03
C GLU A 164 3.12 4.75 11.49
N ASP A 165 2.00 4.22 11.03
CA ASP A 165 0.69 4.81 11.29
C ASP A 165 0.30 4.75 12.78
N MET A 166 0.73 3.71 13.51
CA MET A 166 0.57 3.58 14.98
C MET A 166 1.05 4.80 15.77
N SER A 167 1.88 5.66 15.18
CA SER A 167 2.25 6.95 15.79
C SER A 167 1.07 7.91 16.00
N GLY A 168 -0.04 7.73 15.29
CA GLY A 168 -1.30 8.45 15.48
C GLY A 168 -2.15 7.93 16.65
N ASP A 169 -1.82 6.75 17.20
CA ASP A 169 -2.49 6.18 18.38
C ASP A 169 -1.62 6.30 19.63
N PHE A 170 -2.00 7.26 20.49
CA PHE A 170 -1.27 7.53 21.74
C PHE A 170 -1.52 6.50 22.85
N SER A 171 -2.40 5.52 22.64
CA SER A 171 -2.72 4.49 23.63
C SER A 171 -1.77 3.27 23.58
N VAL A 172 -0.94 3.21 22.54
CA VAL A 172 -0.06 2.09 22.23
C VAL A 172 1.34 2.56 21.86
N SER A 173 2.32 1.70 22.12
CA SER A 173 3.72 2.01 21.86
C SER A 173 4.10 1.54 20.48
N ARG A 174 4.74 2.42 19.71
CA ARG A 174 5.39 2.08 18.43
C ARG A 174 6.47 1.02 18.62
N PHE A 175 6.63 0.12 17.65
CA PHE A 175 7.62 -0.96 17.74
C PHE A 175 8.81 -0.77 16.81
N ILE A 176 8.60 -0.16 15.63
CA ILE A 176 9.67 0.05 14.64
C ILE A 176 10.64 1.13 15.11
N LYS A 177 10.12 2.22 15.70
CA LYS A 177 10.96 3.29 16.27
C LYS A 177 11.94 2.76 17.33
N PRO A 178 11.51 2.03 18.39
CA PRO A 178 12.45 1.44 19.35
C PRO A 178 13.46 0.48 18.73
N ALA A 179 13.12 -0.23 17.65
CA ALA A 179 14.08 -1.09 16.95
C ALA A 179 15.21 -0.26 16.33
N LEU A 180 14.89 0.81 15.59
CA LEU A 180 15.88 1.73 15.00
C LEU A 180 16.70 2.46 16.06
N ASP A 181 16.05 2.96 17.12
CA ASP A 181 16.71 3.62 18.25
C ASP A 181 17.69 2.66 18.95
N GLY A 182 17.27 1.41 19.19
CA GLY A 182 18.08 0.38 19.82
C GLY A 182 19.31 -0.02 18.99
N MET A 183 19.23 0.10 17.67
CA MET A 183 20.37 -0.10 16.76
C MET A 183 21.27 1.15 16.63
N SER A 184 20.88 2.27 17.26
CA SER A 184 21.57 3.57 17.15
C SER A 184 21.67 4.08 15.70
N LEU A 185 20.64 3.83 14.89
CA LEU A 185 20.57 4.28 13.51
C LEU A 185 19.98 5.69 13.42
N GLN A 186 20.43 6.48 12.44
CA GLN A 186 19.82 7.76 12.11
C GLN A 186 18.72 7.56 11.07
N TYR A 187 17.60 8.25 11.23
CA TYR A 187 16.46 8.08 10.34
C TYR A 187 15.53 9.31 10.35
N VAL A 188 14.77 9.47 9.28
CA VAL A 188 13.70 10.47 9.17
C VAL A 188 12.38 9.80 9.55
N ASP A 189 11.85 10.18 10.71
CA ASP A 189 10.55 9.72 11.23
C ASP A 189 9.44 10.65 10.76
N VAL A 190 8.65 10.22 9.78
CA VAL A 190 7.47 10.97 9.31
C VAL A 190 6.19 10.60 10.06
N LYS A 191 6.26 9.68 11.03
CA LYS A 191 5.09 9.26 11.83
C LYS A 191 3.95 8.76 10.91
N ASP A 192 2.73 9.23 11.12
CA ASP A 192 1.51 8.96 10.37
C ASP A 192 1.24 10.03 9.29
N ALA A 193 2.15 10.98 9.10
CA ALA A 193 1.95 12.11 8.21
C ALA A 193 2.17 11.74 6.73
N LEU A 194 1.14 11.17 6.09
CA LEU A 194 1.16 10.74 4.69
C LEU A 194 1.67 11.81 3.71
N GLY A 195 1.35 13.09 3.96
CA GLY A 195 1.84 14.21 3.14
C GLY A 195 3.37 14.34 3.19
N HIS A 196 3.96 14.27 4.39
CA HIS A 196 5.41 14.28 4.57
C HIS A 196 6.05 13.00 4.03
N TYR A 197 5.40 11.86 4.23
CA TYR A 197 5.88 10.59 3.69
C TYR A 197 6.01 10.65 2.16
N LYS A 198 4.96 11.12 1.48
CA LYS A 198 4.95 11.38 0.04
C LYS A 198 6.07 12.33 -0.37
N THR A 199 6.25 13.46 0.32
CA THR A 199 7.34 14.39 0.04
C THR A 199 8.72 13.72 0.14
N GLN A 200 8.94 12.86 1.14
CA GLN A 200 10.22 12.18 1.33
C GLN A 200 10.49 11.08 0.28
N MET A 201 9.47 10.36 -0.18
CA MET A 201 9.69 9.41 -1.28
C MET A 201 9.96 10.12 -2.60
N LEU A 202 9.23 11.20 -2.90
CA LEU A 202 9.39 11.97 -4.13
C LEU A 202 10.69 12.79 -4.18
N SER A 203 11.32 13.06 -3.03
CA SER A 203 12.64 13.72 -3.00
C SER A 203 13.77 12.82 -3.48
N GLY A 204 13.54 11.49 -3.54
CA GLY A 204 14.58 10.52 -3.84
C GLY A 204 15.64 10.44 -2.74
N GLY A 205 15.30 10.73 -1.48
CA GLY A 205 16.22 10.64 -0.35
C GLY A 205 17.26 11.77 -0.28
N PRO A 206 18.17 11.72 0.71
CA PRO A 206 19.18 12.77 0.92
C PRO A 206 20.04 13.01 -0.34
N GLY A 207 20.01 14.24 -0.85
CA GLY A 207 20.76 14.61 -2.05
C GLY A 207 20.29 13.92 -3.35
N GLY A 208 19.10 13.32 -3.36
CA GLY A 208 18.54 12.61 -4.51
C GLY A 208 19.22 11.27 -4.82
N GLN A 209 19.90 10.66 -3.85
CA GLN A 209 20.69 9.43 -4.03
C GLN A 209 19.89 8.12 -3.81
N GLY A 210 18.58 8.23 -3.60
CA GLY A 210 17.74 7.16 -3.07
C GLY A 210 17.79 7.10 -1.55
N TRP A 211 16.84 6.36 -0.97
CA TRP A 211 16.90 5.94 0.42
C TRP A 211 17.66 4.61 0.49
N ASP A 212 18.39 4.37 1.57
CA ASP A 212 19.00 3.04 1.77
C ASP A 212 17.96 2.04 2.26
N LEU A 213 17.05 2.52 3.11
CA LEU A 213 15.89 1.77 3.58
C LEU A 213 14.67 2.67 3.71
N ILE A 214 13.53 2.20 3.19
CA ILE A 214 12.21 2.77 3.47
C ILE A 214 11.41 1.73 4.26
N ILE A 215 10.85 2.13 5.40
CA ILE A 215 9.96 1.29 6.21
C ILE A 215 8.56 1.90 6.18
N SER A 216 7.59 1.10 5.77
CA SER A 216 6.17 1.45 5.71
C SER A 216 5.39 0.54 6.65
N GLY A 217 5.22 0.96 7.90
CA GLY A 217 4.42 0.24 8.89
C GLY A 217 2.97 0.71 8.89
N LYS A 218 2.05 -0.14 8.42
CA LYS A 218 0.61 0.11 8.49
C LYS A 218 -0.06 -0.96 9.33
N GLU A 219 -0.47 -0.58 10.53
CA GLU A 219 -1.13 -1.44 11.51
C GLU A 219 -2.39 -0.79 12.10
N LEU A 220 -2.42 0.54 12.24
CA LEU A 220 -3.68 1.22 12.47
C LEU A 220 -4.54 0.97 11.24
N ARG A 221 -5.73 0.40 11.41
CA ARG A 221 -6.67 0.05 10.34
C ARG A 221 -7.25 1.27 9.60
N THR A 222 -6.33 2.05 9.06
CA THR A 222 -6.44 3.35 8.43
C THR A 222 -5.71 3.26 7.09
N SER A 223 -6.11 4.09 6.13
CA SER A 223 -5.72 3.83 4.74
C SER A 223 -4.41 4.53 4.36
N VAL A 224 -3.33 3.75 4.22
CA VAL A 224 -2.28 4.07 3.25
C VAL A 224 -2.89 3.92 1.86
N GLN A 225 -2.89 5.00 1.07
CA GLN A 225 -3.51 4.98 -0.24
C GLN A 225 -2.68 4.17 -1.24
N GLY A 226 -3.33 3.54 -2.22
CA GLY A 226 -2.63 2.67 -3.17
C GLY A 226 -1.45 3.32 -3.92
N GLU A 227 -1.42 4.65 -4.06
CA GLU A 227 -0.32 5.37 -4.68
C GLU A 227 1.03 5.23 -3.98
N PHE A 228 1.06 5.00 -2.68
CA PHE A 228 2.30 4.80 -1.94
C PHE A 228 3.05 3.56 -2.42
N TYR A 229 2.34 2.51 -2.86
CA TYR A 229 2.94 1.32 -3.47
C TYR A 229 3.62 1.60 -4.81
N VAL A 230 3.19 2.64 -5.53
CA VAL A 230 3.88 3.08 -6.76
C VAL A 230 5.23 3.70 -6.38
N TYR A 231 5.24 4.59 -5.39
CA TYR A 231 6.47 5.25 -4.93
C TYR A 231 7.47 4.27 -4.31
N LEU A 232 6.99 3.28 -3.55
CA LEU A 232 7.83 2.21 -3.02
C LEU A 232 8.44 1.36 -4.14
N ASN A 233 7.65 1.02 -5.17
CA ASN A 233 8.17 0.31 -6.34
C ASN A 233 9.21 1.15 -7.11
N ASP A 234 9.00 2.45 -7.24
CA ASP A 234 9.98 3.37 -7.85
C ASP A 234 11.28 3.43 -7.03
N ALA A 235 11.19 3.46 -5.70
CA ALA A 235 12.37 3.41 -4.84
C ALA A 235 13.15 2.09 -4.99
N LEU A 236 12.45 0.95 -5.07
CA LEU A 236 13.06 -0.36 -5.35
C LEU A 236 13.73 -0.42 -6.73
N ASN A 237 13.18 0.28 -7.73
CA ASN A 237 13.80 0.41 -9.06
C ASN A 237 15.08 1.25 -9.03
N GLN A 238 15.16 2.22 -8.14
CA GLN A 238 16.37 3.01 -7.88
C GLN A 238 17.38 2.28 -6.98
N GLY A 239 17.09 1.02 -6.63
CA GLY A 239 17.97 0.17 -5.85
C GLY A 239 17.74 0.22 -4.33
N SER A 240 16.89 1.12 -3.83
CA SER A 240 16.57 1.22 -2.39
C SER A 240 16.10 -0.13 -1.85
N SER A 241 16.27 -0.36 -0.56
CA SER A 241 15.57 -1.45 0.13
C SER A 241 14.28 -0.95 0.77
N VAL A 242 13.31 -1.85 0.93
CA VAL A 242 11.98 -1.54 1.47
C VAL A 242 11.51 -2.65 2.41
N ILE A 243 10.94 -2.26 3.56
CA ILE A 243 10.16 -3.16 4.41
C ILE A 243 8.72 -2.64 4.48
N ILE A 244 7.75 -3.49 4.20
CA ILE A 244 6.32 -3.18 4.22
C ILE A 244 5.66 -4.05 5.28
N GLU A 245 4.91 -3.43 6.17
CA GLU A 245 3.90 -4.10 6.98
C GLU A 245 2.53 -3.60 6.53
N GLU A 246 1.69 -4.53 6.06
CA GLU A 246 0.37 -4.26 5.49
C GLU A 246 -0.60 -5.40 5.79
N TRP A 247 -1.58 -5.13 6.64
CA TRP A 247 -2.55 -6.11 7.11
C TRP A 247 -3.73 -6.33 6.16
N ASP A 248 -4.08 -5.39 5.26
CA ASP A 248 -5.30 -5.42 4.42
C ASP A 248 -5.07 -5.82 2.95
N MET A 249 -4.08 -6.68 2.74
CA MET A 249 -3.75 -7.19 1.43
C MET A 249 -4.92 -7.85 0.70
N ASP A 250 -5.91 -8.46 1.36
CA ASP A 250 -7.15 -8.93 0.74
C ASP A 250 -7.84 -7.86 -0.13
N SER A 251 -7.84 -6.63 0.36
CA SER A 251 -8.55 -5.48 -0.18
C SER A 251 -7.73 -4.76 -1.25
N ILE A 252 -6.40 -4.88 -1.20
CA ILE A 252 -5.49 -4.15 -2.08
C ILE A 252 -4.67 -5.01 -3.03
N ALA A 253 -4.65 -6.35 -2.90
CA ALA A 253 -3.79 -7.26 -3.66
C ALA A 253 -3.95 -7.15 -5.18
N SER A 254 -5.16 -6.80 -5.65
CA SER A 254 -5.47 -6.57 -7.07
C SER A 254 -5.19 -5.14 -7.53
N GLY A 255 -4.82 -4.25 -6.61
CA GLY A 255 -4.54 -2.85 -6.86
C GLY A 255 -3.05 -2.58 -7.15
N LYS A 256 -2.57 -1.42 -6.70
CA LYS A 256 -1.21 -0.93 -6.99
C LYS A 256 -0.09 -1.74 -6.31
N ILE A 257 -0.37 -2.42 -5.20
CA ILE A 257 0.60 -3.33 -4.55
C ILE A 257 0.88 -4.58 -5.39
N SER A 258 -0.02 -4.96 -6.31
CA SER A 258 0.13 -6.15 -7.16
C SER A 258 1.46 -6.20 -7.92
N THR A 259 1.99 -5.03 -8.31
CA THR A 259 3.31 -4.91 -8.96
C THR A 259 4.44 -5.32 -8.02
N ILE A 260 4.39 -4.87 -6.75
CA ILE A 260 5.35 -5.27 -5.72
C ILE A 260 5.22 -6.76 -5.41
N LEU A 261 4.00 -7.28 -5.23
CA LEU A 261 3.78 -8.72 -4.97
C LEU A 261 4.30 -9.58 -6.12
N SER A 262 4.01 -9.19 -7.37
CA SER A 262 4.47 -9.92 -8.56
C SER A 262 5.99 -9.89 -8.67
N ARG A 263 6.62 -8.73 -8.42
CA ARG A 263 8.09 -8.59 -8.40
C ARG A 263 8.73 -9.38 -7.27
N CYS A 264 8.06 -9.44 -6.12
CA CYS A 264 8.50 -10.24 -4.99
C CYS A 264 8.32 -11.74 -5.26
N GLY A 265 7.42 -12.14 -6.16
CA GLY A 265 7.13 -13.55 -6.45
C GLY A 265 6.11 -14.18 -5.50
N VAL A 266 5.33 -13.37 -4.79
CA VAL A 266 4.26 -13.83 -3.89
C VAL A 266 2.88 -13.43 -4.42
N LYS A 267 1.84 -14.03 -3.84
CA LYS A 267 0.44 -13.66 -4.08
C LYS A 267 -0.35 -13.76 -2.78
N PHE A 268 -1.37 -12.92 -2.68
CA PHE A 268 -2.44 -13.10 -1.71
C PHE A 268 -3.03 -14.51 -1.84
N GLN A 269 -3.28 -15.15 -0.70
CA GLN A 269 -3.86 -16.47 -0.61
C GLN A 269 -5.23 -16.43 0.06
N ALA A 270 -5.31 -15.87 1.27
CA ALA A 270 -6.52 -15.85 2.07
C ALA A 270 -6.43 -14.76 3.15
N ASP A 271 -7.58 -14.24 3.52
CA ASP A 271 -7.79 -13.39 4.69
C ASP A 271 -7.56 -14.19 5.98
N TRP A 272 -6.88 -13.60 6.96
CA TRP A 272 -6.56 -14.23 8.25
C TRP A 272 -7.39 -13.63 9.37
N ILE A 273 -8.63 -14.12 9.50
CA ILE A 273 -9.63 -13.66 10.47
C ILE A 273 -10.13 -14.79 11.36
N ASP A 274 -10.77 -14.42 12.48
CA ASP A 274 -11.53 -15.30 13.38
C ASP A 274 -10.75 -16.47 14.03
N GLU A 275 -9.42 -16.35 14.12
CA GLU A 275 -8.57 -17.36 14.74
C GLU A 275 -8.50 -17.21 16.27
N THR A 276 -8.46 -18.34 16.98
CA THR A 276 -8.17 -18.36 18.41
C THR A 276 -6.72 -17.95 18.68
N LEU A 277 -6.38 -17.63 19.94
CA LEU A 277 -4.99 -17.29 20.30
C LEU A 277 -4.01 -18.42 19.94
N ASP A 278 -4.43 -19.69 20.05
CA ASP A 278 -3.60 -20.85 19.71
C ASP A 278 -3.47 -21.07 18.18
N GLU A 279 -4.24 -20.34 17.37
CA GLU A 279 -4.17 -20.36 15.92
C GLU A 279 -3.47 -19.12 15.35
N GLN A 280 -3.19 -18.13 16.21
CA GLN A 280 -2.42 -16.91 15.92
C GLN A 280 -0.90 -17.10 16.09
N LEU A 281 -0.41 -18.34 16.23
CA LEU A 281 1.02 -18.61 16.36
C LEU A 281 1.68 -18.51 14.99
N LEU A 282 2.81 -17.80 14.95
CA LEU A 282 3.67 -17.76 13.77
C LEU A 282 4.96 -18.52 14.02
N PHE A 283 5.30 -19.33 13.04
CA PHE A 283 6.47 -20.19 13.07
C PHE A 283 7.45 -19.76 11.98
N PRO A 284 8.77 -19.80 12.24
CA PRO A 284 9.74 -19.54 11.18
C PRO A 284 9.65 -20.67 10.15
N ILE A 285 9.36 -20.34 8.89
CA ILE A 285 9.24 -21.33 7.81
C ILE A 285 10.61 -21.95 7.52
N ASN A 286 11.65 -21.12 7.51
CA ASN A 286 13.04 -21.57 7.49
C ASN A 286 13.84 -20.82 8.56
N GLY A 287 13.89 -21.40 9.77
CA GLY A 287 14.61 -20.80 10.91
C GLY A 287 16.12 -20.61 10.72
N SER A 288 16.72 -21.15 9.65
CA SER A 288 18.14 -20.92 9.34
C SER A 288 18.41 -19.59 8.64
N LEU A 289 17.37 -18.89 8.17
CA LEU A 289 17.53 -17.59 7.51
C LEU A 289 18.05 -16.54 8.50
N PRO A 290 19.06 -15.72 8.13
CA PRO A 290 19.62 -14.67 8.98
C PRO A 290 18.60 -13.74 9.62
N VAL A 291 17.48 -13.50 8.93
CA VAL A 291 16.38 -12.66 9.43
C VAL A 291 15.73 -13.18 10.71
N HIS A 292 15.89 -14.47 11.06
CA HIS A 292 15.38 -15.04 12.30
C HIS A 292 16.38 -15.05 13.46
N HIS A 293 17.68 -14.84 13.20
CA HIS A 293 18.73 -15.06 14.20
C HIS A 293 19.85 -14.01 14.23
N PHE A 294 19.84 -13.02 13.33
CA PHE A 294 20.86 -11.99 13.29
C PHE A 294 20.30 -10.57 13.07
N PRO A 295 20.71 -9.57 13.89
CA PRO A 295 21.70 -9.65 14.97
C PRO A 295 21.17 -10.25 16.30
N ASN A 296 19.87 -10.57 16.38
CA ASN A 296 19.24 -11.07 17.59
C ASN A 296 18.76 -12.52 17.44
N GLU A 297 18.94 -13.28 18.51
CA GLU A 297 18.61 -14.70 18.63
C GLU A 297 17.32 -14.94 19.43
N GLY A 298 16.74 -16.13 19.28
CA GLY A 298 15.65 -16.61 20.14
C GLY A 298 14.30 -15.92 19.95
N ILE A 299 14.07 -15.29 18.80
CA ILE A 299 12.79 -14.67 18.45
C ILE A 299 11.74 -15.76 18.23
N SER A 300 10.60 -15.62 18.90
CA SER A 300 9.48 -16.55 18.76
C SER A 300 8.16 -15.80 18.84
N LEU A 301 7.34 -15.94 17.79
CA LEU A 301 6.03 -15.31 17.63
C LEU A 301 4.90 -16.30 18.01
N THR A 302 5.09 -16.99 19.13
CA THR A 302 4.21 -18.09 19.57
C THR A 302 3.38 -17.74 20.82
N ASN A 303 3.36 -16.47 21.21
CA ASN A 303 2.62 -15.98 22.37
C ASN A 303 1.92 -14.67 22.01
N PRO A 304 0.80 -14.74 21.26
CA PRO A 304 0.07 -13.56 20.83
C PRO A 304 -0.55 -12.83 22.04
N SER A 305 -0.57 -11.51 21.97
CA SER A 305 -1.16 -10.62 22.98
C SER A 305 -2.69 -10.60 22.94
N GLY A 306 -3.27 -10.97 21.78
CA GLY A 306 -4.69 -10.82 21.49
C GLY A 306 -5.12 -9.37 21.26
N TYR A 307 -4.18 -8.45 21.01
CA TYR A 307 -4.50 -7.03 20.79
C TYR A 307 -5.51 -6.82 19.65
N TRP A 308 -5.33 -7.53 18.54
CA TRP A 308 -6.23 -7.55 17.38
C TRP A 308 -7.21 -8.73 17.39
N MET A 309 -7.42 -9.37 18.53
CA MET A 309 -8.38 -10.49 18.65
C MET A 309 -9.78 -10.03 18.24
N TRP A 310 -10.54 -10.92 17.57
CA TRP A 310 -11.88 -10.65 17.02
C TRP A 310 -11.94 -9.65 15.86
N THR A 311 -10.80 -9.39 15.26
CA THR A 311 -10.67 -8.51 14.10
C THR A 311 -9.67 -9.13 13.13
N ASP A 312 -9.46 -8.47 12.00
CA ASP A 312 -8.50 -8.89 10.99
C ASP A 312 -7.07 -8.96 11.55
N LEU A 313 -6.45 -10.14 11.46
CA LEU A 313 -5.10 -10.40 11.99
C LEU A 313 -4.02 -10.16 10.93
N GLY A 314 -4.43 -9.86 9.70
CA GLY A 314 -3.59 -9.75 8.52
C GLY A 314 -4.04 -10.69 7.41
N ASP A 315 -3.12 -10.95 6.49
CA ASP A 315 -3.37 -11.84 5.36
C ASP A 315 -2.33 -12.93 5.22
N LEU A 316 -2.73 -13.98 4.52
CA LEU A 316 -1.88 -15.09 4.15
C LEU A 316 -1.39 -14.94 2.71
N MET A 317 -0.12 -15.27 2.51
CA MET A 317 0.58 -15.30 1.23
C MET A 317 0.98 -16.71 0.84
N SER A 318 1.06 -16.91 -0.47
CA SER A 318 1.72 -18.08 -1.09
C SER A 318 2.72 -17.65 -2.15
N LEU A 319 3.66 -18.54 -2.44
CA LEU A 319 4.62 -18.36 -3.53
C LEU A 319 3.91 -18.48 -4.89
N ARG A 320 4.40 -17.71 -5.86
CA ARG A 320 4.09 -17.94 -7.27
C ARG A 320 4.96 -19.08 -7.81
N PRO A 321 4.49 -19.83 -8.82
CA PRO A 321 5.31 -20.86 -9.46
C PRO A 321 6.64 -20.29 -9.96
N GLY A 322 7.74 -20.94 -9.57
CA GLY A 322 9.09 -20.53 -9.95
C GLY A 322 9.66 -19.32 -9.20
N SER A 323 8.98 -18.83 -8.15
CA SER A 323 9.50 -17.77 -7.29
C SER A 323 10.72 -18.24 -6.50
N ASP A 324 11.67 -17.32 -6.30
CA ASP A 324 12.84 -17.42 -5.45
C ASP A 324 12.65 -16.72 -4.08
N ALA A 325 11.45 -16.21 -3.80
CA ALA A 325 11.14 -15.55 -2.55
C ALA A 325 11.26 -16.52 -1.38
N GLN A 326 11.73 -15.98 -0.26
CA GLN A 326 11.88 -16.73 0.98
C GLN A 326 10.73 -16.36 1.91
N MET A 327 9.82 -17.29 2.14
CA MET A 327 8.79 -17.12 3.16
C MET A 327 9.44 -17.17 4.55
N LEU A 328 9.11 -16.19 5.40
CA LEU A 328 9.77 -15.98 6.69
C LEU A 328 8.95 -16.58 7.82
N TRP A 329 7.70 -16.12 7.97
CA TRP A 329 6.80 -16.56 9.03
C TRP A 329 5.58 -17.22 8.42
N GLY A 330 5.13 -18.32 9.01
CA GLY A 330 3.95 -19.07 8.58
C GLY A 330 2.97 -19.31 9.72
N ALA A 331 1.67 -19.21 9.40
CA ALA A 331 0.58 -19.51 10.32
C ALA A 331 0.30 -21.04 10.43
N ARG A 332 1.02 -21.86 9.67
CA ARG A 332 0.91 -23.33 9.64
C ARG A 332 2.30 -23.96 9.61
N THR A 333 2.59 -24.86 10.53
CA THR A 333 3.94 -25.44 10.75
C THR A 333 4.47 -26.31 9.59
N ASN A 334 3.59 -26.82 8.74
CA ASN A 334 3.95 -27.76 7.66
C ASN A 334 3.83 -27.13 6.26
N ALA A 335 3.54 -25.83 6.15
CA ALA A 335 3.41 -25.13 4.88
C ALA A 335 4.66 -24.29 4.63
N THR A 336 5.42 -24.62 3.59
CA THR A 336 6.68 -23.93 3.26
C THR A 336 6.53 -22.90 2.14
N ASP A 337 5.44 -22.98 1.37
CA ASP A 337 5.17 -22.17 0.18
C ASP A 337 3.83 -21.42 0.25
N SER A 338 3.12 -21.56 1.36
CA SER A 338 1.75 -21.09 1.56
C SER A 338 1.50 -20.80 3.03
N TYR A 339 0.40 -20.09 3.32
CA TYR A 339 0.03 -19.65 4.67
C TYR A 339 1.13 -18.81 5.34
N ALA A 340 1.93 -18.10 4.54
CA ALA A 340 2.98 -17.23 5.02
C ALA A 340 2.42 -15.86 5.37
N THR A 341 2.93 -15.24 6.42
CA THR A 341 2.56 -13.88 6.84
C THR A 341 3.73 -12.91 6.71
N ALA A 342 4.88 -13.38 6.23
CA ALA A 342 5.97 -12.54 5.79
C ALA A 342 6.83 -13.22 4.72
N ALA A 343 7.42 -12.44 3.83
CA ALA A 343 8.31 -12.90 2.78
C ALA A 343 9.48 -11.93 2.58
N SER A 344 10.66 -12.46 2.25
CA SER A 344 11.82 -11.71 1.77
C SER A 344 12.09 -12.04 0.30
N CYS A 345 12.38 -11.02 -0.49
CA CYS A 345 12.57 -11.13 -1.93
C CYS A 345 13.49 -10.03 -2.45
N LEU A 346 13.79 -10.05 -3.76
CA LEU A 346 14.77 -9.14 -4.38
C LEU A 346 16.13 -9.19 -3.70
N ASP A 347 16.65 -10.41 -3.52
CA ASP A 347 17.93 -10.68 -2.85
C ASP A 347 17.99 -10.07 -1.43
N GLY A 348 16.86 -10.04 -0.72
CA GLY A 348 16.76 -9.51 0.64
C GLY A 348 16.45 -8.01 0.74
N ARG A 349 16.38 -7.28 -0.39
CA ARG A 349 16.06 -5.83 -0.39
C ARG A 349 14.60 -5.52 -0.13
N LEU A 350 13.70 -6.49 -0.27
CA LEU A 350 12.28 -6.31 0.02
C LEU A 350 11.84 -7.32 1.08
N ILE A 351 11.20 -6.82 2.14
CA ILE A 351 10.40 -7.64 3.06
C ILE A 351 8.96 -7.14 3.00
N ILE A 352 8.02 -8.08 2.89
CA ILE A 352 6.59 -7.84 3.04
C ILE A 352 6.12 -8.66 4.23
N GLN A 353 5.47 -8.01 5.19
CA GLN A 353 4.84 -8.59 6.37
C GLN A 353 3.36 -8.23 6.33
N THR A 354 2.50 -9.19 6.68
CA THR A 354 1.05 -8.99 6.67
C THR A 354 0.40 -9.22 8.02
N TYR A 355 1.06 -9.90 8.96
CA TYR A 355 0.57 -9.90 10.33
C TYR A 355 0.85 -8.54 10.99
N SER A 356 -0.09 -8.10 11.82
CA SER A 356 0.13 -6.92 12.66
C SER A 356 1.10 -7.23 13.80
N SER A 357 2.20 -6.48 13.85
CA SER A 357 3.23 -6.53 14.87
C SER A 357 2.65 -6.43 16.30
N HIS A 358 1.62 -5.60 16.50
CA HIS A 358 0.94 -5.43 17.79
C HIS A 358 0.18 -6.67 18.29
N SER A 359 0.01 -7.70 17.47
CA SER A 359 -0.49 -9.01 17.90
C SER A 359 0.50 -9.76 18.80
N TYR A 360 1.75 -9.30 18.97
CA TYR A 360 2.78 -10.00 19.74
C TYR A 360 3.48 -9.07 20.76
N GLY A 361 4.22 -9.69 21.68
CA GLY A 361 5.00 -8.97 22.69
C GLY A 361 6.06 -8.05 22.09
N GLN A 362 6.05 -6.79 22.52
CA GLN A 362 6.96 -5.74 22.05
C GLN A 362 8.43 -6.15 22.17
N ASP A 363 8.82 -6.81 23.27
CA ASP A 363 10.19 -7.25 23.53
C ASP A 363 10.74 -8.16 22.43
N ARG A 364 9.88 -8.97 21.80
CA ARG A 364 10.27 -9.87 20.71
C ARG A 364 10.17 -9.23 19.34
N ILE A 365 9.11 -8.44 19.14
CA ILE A 365 8.88 -7.77 17.86
C ILE A 365 9.94 -6.70 17.60
N VAL A 366 10.42 -6.00 18.62
CA VAL A 366 11.54 -5.07 18.47
C VAL A 366 12.79 -5.80 17.98
N LEU A 367 13.14 -6.95 18.56
CA LEU A 367 14.30 -7.75 18.13
C LEU A 367 14.15 -8.29 16.69
N MET A 368 12.94 -8.70 16.34
CA MET A 368 12.59 -9.11 14.98
C MET A 368 12.75 -7.97 13.97
N TRP A 369 12.24 -6.78 14.28
CA TRP A 369 12.42 -5.59 13.44
C TRP A 369 13.89 -5.23 13.28
N GLN A 370 14.70 -5.37 14.33
CA GLN A 370 16.15 -5.18 14.23
C GLN A 370 16.80 -6.17 13.25
N ASN A 371 16.35 -7.44 13.25
CA ASN A 371 16.82 -8.43 12.28
C ASN A 371 16.36 -8.08 10.86
N TYR A 372 15.11 -7.65 10.67
CA TYR A 372 14.61 -7.20 9.37
C TYR A 372 15.45 -6.03 8.84
N ILE A 373 15.59 -4.97 9.64
CA ILE A 373 16.33 -3.77 9.30
C ILE A 373 17.78 -4.11 8.95
N TYR A 374 18.47 -4.89 9.78
CA TYR A 374 19.86 -5.27 9.54
C TYR A 374 20.03 -6.01 8.21
N ASN A 375 19.26 -7.07 7.99
CA ASN A 375 19.42 -7.92 6.81
C ASN A 375 19.03 -7.20 5.53
N THR A 376 18.00 -6.37 5.58
CA THR A 376 17.55 -5.59 4.42
C THR A 376 18.50 -4.43 4.08
N LEU A 377 19.16 -3.82 5.08
CA LEU A 377 20.26 -2.87 4.86
C LEU A 377 21.51 -3.58 4.30
N LYS A 378 21.82 -4.80 4.78
CA LYS A 378 22.92 -5.60 4.24
C LYS A 378 22.70 -5.95 2.76
N ALA A 379 21.48 -6.31 2.39
CA ALA A 379 21.12 -6.53 0.99
C ALA A 379 21.29 -5.25 0.14
N ARG A 380 20.96 -4.07 0.67
CA ARG A 380 21.22 -2.78 -0.01
C ARG A 380 22.72 -2.55 -0.21
N TYR A 381 23.52 -2.72 0.83
CA TYR A 381 24.98 -2.56 0.79
C TYR A 381 25.60 -3.47 -0.28
N GLU A 382 25.23 -4.75 -0.30
CA GLU A 382 25.73 -5.71 -1.29
C GLU A 382 25.29 -5.37 -2.71
N TYR A 383 24.04 -4.92 -2.88
CA TYR A 383 23.54 -4.45 -4.17
C TYR A 383 24.35 -3.26 -4.71
N LEU A 384 24.71 -2.31 -3.84
CA LEU A 384 25.53 -1.15 -4.19
C LEU A 384 27.01 -1.48 -4.45
N ALA A 385 27.53 -2.55 -3.85
CA ALA A 385 28.88 -3.01 -4.16
C ALA A 385 28.95 -3.71 -5.53
N ALA A 386 27.83 -4.30 -5.97
CA ALA A 386 27.75 -5.07 -7.21
C ALA A 386 27.38 -4.24 -8.46
N HIS A 387 26.87 -3.02 -8.31
CA HIS A 387 26.40 -2.14 -9.39
C HIS A 387 26.98 -0.73 -9.25
#